data_AF-A0A8H4ER85-F1
#
_entry.id   AF-A0A8H4ER85-F1
#
_cell.length_a   1.000
_cell.length_b   1.000
_cell.length_c   1.000
_cell.angle_alpha   90.00
_cell.angle_beta   90.00
_cell.angle_gamma   90.00
#
_symmetry.space_group_name_H-M   'P 1'
#
loop_
_entity.id
_entity.type
_entity.pdbx_description
1 polymer ?
#
loop_
_entity_poly.entity_id
_entity_poly.type
_entity_poly.pdbx_seq_one_letter_code
_entity_poly.pdbx_strand_id
1 'polypeptide(L)'
;MQDLDLDEKPYMTNAGLAQSHEGCLSCPRLFLMHQISKIRGDDVFSPEVRRAVQKRRDYGETFGLAQKAVLTAVDSGGESLRHLKRVLNNWLTEEQRLNHISDDDKENDLNQIRDLIENQHRGRPSVKRLKSSTELSQTKGKKPVTQNKCGKCGVVGHYAPTCKN
;
A
#
# COMPACT_ATOMS: atom_id res chain seq x y z
N MET A 1 0.53 -29.89 -31.94
CA MET A 1 -0.35 -28.85 -32.48
C MET A 1 -1.29 -28.42 -31.37
N GLN A 2 -1.07 -27.22 -30.83
CA GLN A 2 -2.07 -26.26 -30.38
C GLN A 2 -1.31 -25.12 -29.70
N ASP A 3 -0.95 -24.12 -30.52
CA ASP A 3 -0.55 -22.79 -30.10
C ASP A 3 -1.73 -22.13 -29.38
N LEU A 4 -1.48 -21.62 -28.17
CA LEU A 4 -2.43 -20.76 -27.46
C LEU A 4 -2.07 -19.31 -27.78
N ASP A 5 -2.65 -18.80 -28.86
CA ASP A 5 -2.71 -17.37 -29.17
C ASP A 5 -3.48 -16.65 -28.05
N LEU A 6 -2.75 -15.90 -27.22
CA LEU A 6 -3.34 -14.93 -26.29
C LEU A 6 -3.64 -13.64 -27.06
N ASP A 7 -4.85 -13.60 -27.61
CA ASP A 7 -5.44 -12.45 -28.29
C ASP A 7 -5.61 -11.28 -27.29
N GLU A 8 -4.64 -10.36 -27.27
CA GLU A 8 -4.71 -9.08 -26.55
C GLU A 8 -5.83 -8.21 -27.16
N LYS A 9 -7.01 -8.23 -26.56
CA LYS A 9 -8.08 -7.30 -26.93
C LYS A 9 -7.97 -6.00 -26.11
N PRO A 10 -7.81 -4.83 -26.76
CA PRO A 10 -7.82 -3.56 -26.06
C PRO A 10 -9.21 -3.27 -25.48
N TYR A 11 -9.21 -2.73 -24.27
CA TYR A 11 -10.37 -2.39 -23.46
C TYR A 11 -11.34 -1.44 -24.19
N MET A 12 -12.63 -1.71 -23.98
CA MET A 12 -13.80 -1.04 -24.57
C MET A 12 -13.72 0.49 -24.53
N THR A 13 -13.79 1.13 -25.71
CA THR A 13 -14.19 2.53 -25.86
C THR A 13 -15.71 2.62 -25.83
N ASN A 14 -16.28 3.02 -24.69
CA ASN A 14 -17.71 3.32 -24.60
C ASN A 14 -18.03 4.62 -25.36
N ALA A 15 -18.47 4.49 -26.61
CA ALA A 15 -19.14 5.55 -27.35
C ALA A 15 -20.62 5.58 -26.98
N GLY A 16 -20.92 6.07 -25.77
CA GLY A 16 -22.29 6.38 -25.35
C GLY A 16 -22.59 7.85 -25.62
N LEU A 17 -23.40 8.13 -26.64
CA LEU A 17 -23.90 9.47 -26.97
C LEU A 17 -24.99 9.87 -25.97
N ALA A 18 -24.66 10.71 -24.98
CA ALA A 18 -25.64 11.31 -24.08
C ALA A 18 -26.15 12.64 -24.68
N GLN A 19 -27.47 12.73 -24.91
CA GLN A 19 -28.15 13.95 -25.33
C GLN A 19 -27.97 15.05 -24.27
N SER A 20 -27.47 16.21 -24.68
CA SER A 20 -27.24 17.37 -23.81
C SER A 20 -28.51 18.19 -23.66
N HIS A 21 -29.01 18.31 -22.43
CA HIS A 21 -29.96 19.35 -22.04
C HIS A 21 -29.21 20.65 -21.80
N GLU A 22 -29.70 21.75 -22.38
CA GLU A 22 -29.10 23.09 -22.30
C GLU A 22 -29.05 23.61 -20.86
N GLY A 23 -27.96 24.28 -20.50
CA GLY A 23 -27.81 25.00 -19.24
C GLY A 23 -26.66 24.56 -18.33
N CYS A 24 -25.52 24.12 -18.87
CA CYS A 24 -24.35 23.79 -18.05
C CYS A 24 -23.13 24.58 -18.53
N LEU A 25 -22.49 25.29 -17.60
CA LEU A 25 -21.21 25.98 -17.78
C LEU A 25 -20.26 25.03 -18.53
N SER A 26 -19.84 25.43 -19.74
CA SER A 26 -18.96 24.65 -20.60
C SER A 26 -17.80 24.09 -19.79
N CYS A 27 -17.85 22.79 -19.49
CA CYS A 27 -16.72 22.11 -18.88
C CYS A 27 -15.49 22.37 -19.75
N PRO A 28 -14.34 22.77 -19.17
CA PRO A 28 -13.13 22.89 -19.95
C PRO A 28 -12.92 21.57 -20.68
N ARG A 29 -12.75 21.65 -22.01
CA ARG A 29 -12.53 20.50 -22.90
C ARG A 29 -11.60 19.53 -22.18
N LEU A 30 -12.14 18.36 -21.83
CA LEU A 30 -11.39 17.28 -21.20
C LEU A 30 -10.06 17.14 -21.93
N PHE A 31 -8.95 17.18 -21.19
CA PHE A 31 -7.62 17.00 -21.76
C PHE A 31 -7.67 15.79 -22.70
N LEU A 32 -7.47 16.02 -23.98
CA LEU A 32 -7.52 14.96 -24.97
C LEU A 32 -6.46 13.94 -24.58
N MET A 33 -6.86 12.70 -24.30
CA MET A 33 -5.97 11.65 -23.80
C MET A 33 -4.71 11.47 -24.66
N HIS A 34 -4.81 11.71 -25.97
CA HIS A 34 -3.67 11.68 -26.89
C HIS A 34 -2.56 12.71 -26.54
N GLN A 35 -2.91 13.82 -25.90
CA GLN A 35 -1.94 14.83 -25.45
C GLN A 35 -1.18 14.37 -24.21
N ILE A 36 -1.83 13.59 -23.33
CA ILE A 36 -1.18 12.99 -22.17
C ILE A 36 -0.16 11.94 -22.63
N SER A 37 -0.49 11.13 -23.64
CA SER A 37 0.45 10.19 -24.24
C SER A 37 1.67 10.90 -24.86
N LYS A 38 1.47 12.03 -25.53
CA LYS A 38 2.57 12.86 -26.05
C LYS A 38 3.49 13.44 -24.97
N ILE A 39 2.96 13.74 -23.78
CA ILE A 39 3.76 14.25 -22.63
C ILE A 39 4.51 13.11 -21.93
N ARG A 40 3.90 11.92 -21.85
CA ARG A 40 4.46 10.78 -21.12
C ARG A 40 5.43 9.93 -21.94
N GLY A 41 5.41 10.05 -23.28
CA GLY A 41 6.12 9.14 -24.18
C GLY A 41 5.36 7.82 -24.37
N ASP A 42 5.76 7.04 -25.37
CA ASP A 42 5.07 5.79 -25.75
C ASP A 42 5.21 4.68 -24.69
N ASP A 43 6.24 4.74 -23.84
CA ASP A 43 6.41 3.81 -22.72
C ASP A 43 6.38 4.53 -21.37
N VAL A 44 5.21 4.49 -20.72
CA VAL A 44 4.98 5.05 -19.39
C VAL A 44 5.72 4.26 -18.29
N PHE A 45 6.16 3.03 -18.58
CA PHE A 45 6.76 2.15 -17.58
C PHE A 45 8.13 1.66 -18.03
N SER A 46 9.17 2.13 -17.34
CA SER A 46 10.51 1.57 -17.54
C SER A 46 10.50 0.05 -17.30
N PRO A 47 11.42 -0.70 -17.92
CA PRO A 47 11.55 -2.14 -17.72
C PRO A 47 11.63 -2.54 -16.24
N GLU A 48 12.25 -1.71 -15.41
CA GLU A 48 12.35 -1.89 -13.95
C GLU A 48 10.97 -1.83 -13.29
N VAL A 49 10.14 -0.85 -13.68
CA VAL A 49 8.79 -0.70 -13.14
C VAL A 49 7.91 -1.87 -13.59
N ARG A 50 8.03 -2.30 -14.86
CA ARG A 50 7.32 -3.48 -15.36
C ARG A 50 7.69 -4.74 -14.57
N ARG A 51 8.98 -5.00 -14.35
CA ARG A 51 9.47 -6.12 -13.52
C ARG A 51 8.94 -6.04 -12.09
N ALA A 52 8.95 -4.85 -11.48
CA ALA A 52 8.46 -4.66 -10.12
C ALA A 52 6.95 -4.91 -9.99
N VAL A 53 6.16 -4.45 -10.97
CA VAL A 53 4.71 -4.71 -11.03
C VAL A 53 4.45 -6.20 -11.22
N GLN A 54 5.17 -6.85 -12.14
CA GLN A 54 5.02 -8.28 -12.40
C GLN A 54 5.35 -9.10 -11.15
N LYS A 55 6.46 -8.81 -10.47
CA LYS A 55 6.84 -9.47 -9.21
C LYS A 55 5.73 -9.36 -8.14
N ARG A 56 5.08 -8.20 -8.01
CA ARG A 56 3.97 -8.01 -7.06
C ARG A 56 2.75 -8.85 -7.45
N ARG A 57 2.46 -8.92 -8.75
CA ARG A 57 1.37 -9.73 -9.29
C ARG A 57 1.62 -11.22 -9.01
N ASP A 58 2.78 -11.72 -9.40
CA ASP A 58 3.15 -13.13 -9.22
C ASP A 58 3.12 -13.52 -7.74
N TYR A 59 3.63 -12.66 -6.85
CA TYR A 59 3.54 -12.86 -5.40
C TYR A 59 2.09 -12.98 -4.92
N GLY A 60 1.22 -12.04 -5.32
CA GLY A 60 -0.18 -12.04 -4.90
C GLY A 60 -0.94 -13.29 -5.38
N GLU A 61 -0.74 -13.67 -6.64
CA GLU A 61 -1.37 -14.85 -7.25
C GLU A 61 -0.90 -16.14 -6.57
N THR A 62 0.42 -16.33 -6.45
CA THR A 62 1.02 -17.53 -5.83
C THR A 62 0.68 -17.64 -4.35
N PHE A 63 0.74 -16.53 -3.60
CA PHE A 63 0.38 -16.51 -2.18
C PHE A 63 -1.09 -16.87 -1.96
N GLY A 64 -1.99 -16.32 -2.79
CA GLY A 64 -3.41 -16.65 -2.72
C GLY A 64 -3.69 -18.13 -3.00
N LEU A 65 -2.99 -18.72 -3.98
CA LEU A 65 -3.08 -20.15 -4.28
C LEU A 65 -2.54 -21.00 -3.13
N ALA A 66 -1.37 -20.67 -2.59
CA ALA A 66 -0.77 -21.37 -1.46
C ALA A 66 -1.69 -21.34 -0.23
N GLN A 67 -2.29 -20.17 0.07
CA GLN A 67 -3.25 -20.04 1.16
C GLN A 67 -4.46 -20.95 0.97
N LYS A 68 -5.05 -20.98 -0.24
CA LYS A 68 -6.17 -21.87 -0.55
C LYS A 68 -5.79 -23.34 -0.42
N ALA A 69 -4.63 -23.73 -0.96
CA ALA A 69 -4.14 -25.10 -0.86
C ALA A 69 -3.95 -25.54 0.60
N VAL A 70 -3.40 -24.65 1.45
CA VAL A 70 -3.25 -24.89 2.88
C VAL A 70 -4.61 -25.07 3.56
N LEU A 71 -5.58 -24.18 3.30
CA LEU A 71 -6.93 -24.29 3.86
C LEU A 71 -7.58 -25.62 3.46
N THR A 72 -7.62 -25.94 2.16
CA THR A 72 -8.19 -27.20 1.67
C THR A 72 -7.52 -28.42 2.29
N ALA A 73 -6.20 -28.40 2.44
CA ALA A 73 -5.44 -29.52 3.02
C ALA A 73 -5.69 -29.65 4.54
N VAL A 74 -5.89 -28.54 5.25
CA VAL A 74 -6.26 -28.54 6.66
C VAL A 74 -7.68 -29.08 6.85
N ASP A 75 -8.63 -28.62 6.03
CA ASP A 75 -10.02 -29.07 6.07
C ASP A 75 -10.14 -30.57 5.73
N SER A 76 -9.37 -31.05 4.75
CA SER A 76 -9.31 -32.47 4.38
C SER A 76 -8.58 -33.31 5.44
N GLY A 77 -7.62 -32.73 6.16
CA GLY A 77 -6.82 -33.39 7.19
C GLY A 77 -5.94 -34.53 6.66
N GLY A 78 -5.41 -35.31 7.61
CA GLY A 78 -4.77 -36.61 7.33
C GLY A 78 -3.60 -36.56 6.34
N GLU A 79 -3.71 -37.36 5.27
CA GLU A 79 -2.68 -37.55 4.26
C GLU A 79 -2.47 -36.31 3.38
N SER A 80 -3.55 -35.60 3.03
CA SER A 80 -3.47 -34.38 2.19
C SER A 80 -2.59 -33.31 2.84
N LEU A 81 -2.73 -33.10 4.14
CA LEU A 81 -1.89 -32.16 4.89
C LEU A 81 -0.42 -32.62 4.96
N ARG A 82 -0.17 -33.93 5.16
CA ARG A 82 1.19 -34.48 5.17
C ARG A 82 1.84 -34.38 3.79
N HIS A 83 1.08 -34.63 2.73
CA HIS A 83 1.52 -34.49 1.35
C HIS A 83 1.92 -33.04 1.04
N LEU A 84 1.06 -32.08 1.36
CA LEU A 84 1.35 -30.66 1.15
C LEU A 84 2.63 -30.23 1.89
N LYS A 85 2.78 -30.62 3.17
CA LYS A 85 3.99 -30.32 3.95
C LYS A 85 5.26 -30.90 3.30
N ARG A 86 5.19 -32.12 2.77
CA ARG A 86 6.31 -32.75 2.08
C ARG A 86 6.68 -31.99 0.81
N VAL A 87 5.69 -31.64 -0.01
CA VAL A 87 5.90 -30.91 -1.26
C VAL A 87 6.55 -29.55 -1.00
N LEU A 88 6.04 -28.79 -0.03
CA LEU A 88 6.59 -27.47 0.32
C LEU A 88 8.03 -27.56 0.83
N ASN A 89 8.33 -28.53 1.71
CA ASN A 89 9.69 -28.72 2.22
C ASN A 89 10.66 -29.15 1.11
N ASN A 90 10.27 -30.10 0.26
CA ASN A 90 11.12 -30.54 -0.85
C ASN A 90 11.43 -29.37 -1.80
N TRP A 91 10.42 -28.57 -2.14
CA TRP A 91 10.62 -27.39 -2.99
C TRP A 91 11.59 -26.39 -2.33
N LEU A 92 11.42 -26.09 -1.04
CA LEU A 92 12.30 -25.17 -0.33
C LEU A 92 13.75 -25.68 -0.29
N THR A 93 13.95 -26.98 -0.07
CA THR A 93 15.28 -27.60 -0.06
C THR A 93 15.93 -27.54 -1.45
N GLU A 94 15.19 -27.83 -2.52
CA GLU A 94 15.73 -27.75 -3.88
C GLU A 94 16.09 -26.30 -4.28
N GLU A 95 15.24 -25.33 -3.95
CA GLU A 95 15.53 -23.90 -4.19
C GLU A 95 16.78 -23.44 -3.43
N GLN A 96 16.94 -23.85 -2.16
CA GLN A 96 18.15 -23.57 -1.40
C GLN A 96 19.39 -24.20 -2.03
N ARG A 97 19.28 -25.42 -2.55
CA ARG A 97 20.38 -26.12 -3.21
C ARG A 97 20.81 -25.43 -4.50
N LEU A 98 19.86 -24.94 -5.29
CA LEU A 98 20.13 -24.18 -6.51
C LEU A 98 20.83 -22.85 -6.21
N ASN A 99 20.43 -22.17 -5.13
CA ASN A 99 21.04 -20.92 -4.72
C ASN A 99 22.46 -21.11 -4.18
N HIS A 100 22.74 -22.20 -3.45
CA HIS A 100 24.09 -22.46 -2.89
C HIS A 100 25.14 -22.80 -3.95
N ILE A 101 24.77 -23.44 -5.07
CA ILE A 101 25.70 -23.74 -6.17
C ILE A 101 26.22 -22.46 -6.87
N SER A 102 25.52 -21.33 -6.68
CA SER A 102 25.89 -20.04 -7.27
C SER A 102 26.83 -19.19 -6.40
N ASP A 103 27.08 -19.57 -5.14
CA ASP A 103 27.65 -18.67 -4.11
C ASP A 103 28.99 -19.15 -3.52
N ASP A 104 29.66 -20.13 -4.14
CA ASP A 104 30.94 -20.70 -3.68
C ASP A 104 32.16 -19.76 -3.77
N ASP A 105 31.97 -18.43 -3.89
CA ASP A 105 33.08 -17.46 -4.00
C ASP A 105 32.95 -16.22 -3.09
N LYS A 106 32.08 -16.25 -2.08
CA LYS A 106 31.96 -15.16 -1.08
C LYS A 106 31.70 -15.73 0.31
N GLU A 107 32.72 -15.74 1.17
CA GLU A 107 32.54 -15.84 2.62
C GLU A 107 31.58 -14.73 3.08
N ASN A 108 30.30 -15.08 3.30
CA ASN A 108 29.32 -14.15 3.82
C ASN A 108 29.38 -14.20 5.36
N ASP A 109 30.03 -13.19 5.95
CA ASP A 109 30.08 -12.97 7.40
C ASP A 109 28.66 -12.78 7.95
N LEU A 110 28.15 -13.82 8.62
CA LEU A 110 26.80 -13.89 9.21
C LEU A 110 26.56 -12.83 10.31
N ASN A 111 27.57 -12.04 10.69
CA ASN A 111 27.46 -11.01 11.73
C ASN A 111 26.98 -9.64 11.22
N GLN A 112 26.78 -9.44 9.91
CA GLN A 112 26.41 -8.14 9.34
C GLN A 112 24.91 -7.87 9.22
N ILE A 113 24.05 -8.87 9.44
CA ILE A 113 22.60 -8.67 9.46
C ILE A 113 22.19 -8.27 10.88
N ARG A 114 22.41 -7.00 11.23
CA ARG A 114 21.65 -6.36 12.31
C ARG A 114 20.28 -6.02 11.74
N ASP A 115 19.24 -6.61 12.31
CA ASP A 115 17.85 -6.23 12.06
C ASP A 115 17.66 -4.74 12.41
N LEU A 116 17.88 -3.85 11.44
CA LEU A 116 17.47 -2.46 11.57
C LEU A 116 15.96 -2.38 11.32
N ILE A 117 15.19 -2.97 12.24
CA ILE A 117 13.75 -2.71 12.33
C ILE A 117 13.61 -1.33 12.97
N GLU A 118 13.90 -0.28 12.21
CA GLU A 118 13.42 1.05 12.53
C GLU A 118 11.89 1.04 12.33
N ASN A 119 11.17 0.92 13.44
CA ASN A 119 9.73 1.09 13.48
C ASN A 119 9.39 2.55 13.13
N GLN A 120 9.21 2.85 11.84
CA GLN A 120 8.57 4.10 11.44
C GLN A 120 7.12 4.06 11.92
N HIS A 121 6.78 4.90 12.91
CA HIS A 121 5.40 5.09 13.33
C HIS A 121 4.56 5.54 12.12
N ARG A 122 3.65 4.69 11.67
CA ARG A 122 2.60 5.10 10.72
C ARG A 122 1.71 6.11 11.43
N GLY A 123 1.72 7.35 10.96
CA GLY A 123 0.94 8.43 11.56
C GLY A 123 1.23 9.77 10.93
N ARG A 124 0.55 10.81 11.44
CA ARG A 124 0.78 12.19 11.04
C ARG A 124 2.25 12.54 11.31
N PRO A 125 2.97 13.19 10.37
CA PRO A 125 4.31 13.69 10.63
C PRO A 125 4.35 14.44 11.98
N SER A 126 5.39 14.19 12.79
CA SER A 126 5.64 14.92 14.05
C SER A 126 5.75 16.44 13.81
N VAL A 127 6.05 16.82 12.57
CA VAL A 127 6.10 18.20 12.13
C VAL A 127 4.68 18.78 12.08
N LYS A 128 4.47 19.87 12.82
CA LYS A 128 3.23 20.65 12.72
C LYS A 128 3.02 21.08 11.27
N ARG A 129 1.85 20.77 10.70
CA ARG A 129 1.46 21.23 9.36
C ARG A 129 1.70 22.73 9.23
N LEU A 130 2.28 23.15 8.10
CA LEU A 130 2.38 24.56 7.72
C LEU A 130 0.98 25.18 7.78
N LYS A 131 0.83 26.26 8.55
CA LYS A 131 -0.44 26.96 8.71
C LYS A 131 -0.58 28.03 7.63
N SER A 132 -1.79 28.21 7.11
CA SER A 132 -2.09 29.33 6.21
C SER A 132 -2.02 30.67 6.95
N SER A 133 -1.89 31.77 6.21
CA SER A 133 -1.87 33.14 6.77
C SER A 133 -3.11 33.44 7.64
N THR A 134 -4.26 32.86 7.28
CA THR A 134 -5.53 32.96 8.03
C THR A 134 -5.54 32.16 9.34
N GLU A 135 -4.81 31.06 9.42
CA GLU A 135 -4.67 30.26 10.66
C GLU A 135 -3.67 30.88 11.65
N LEU A 136 -2.70 31.66 11.15
CA LEU A 136 -1.74 32.41 11.97
C LEU A 136 -2.42 33.61 12.66
N SER A 137 -3.28 34.34 11.96
CA SER A 137 -3.94 35.54 12.50
C SER A 137 -4.92 35.22 13.65
N GLN A 138 -5.54 34.04 13.64
CA GLN A 138 -6.43 33.59 14.73
C GLN A 138 -5.70 33.25 16.03
N THR A 139 -4.38 32.98 15.98
CA THR A 139 -3.60 32.59 17.17
C THR A 139 -2.95 33.76 17.91
N LYS A 140 -2.90 34.96 17.32
CA LYS A 140 -2.25 36.14 17.94
C LYS A 140 -3.02 36.77 19.11
N GLY A 141 -4.24 36.31 19.40
CA GLY A 141 -5.08 36.83 20.49
C GLY A 141 -5.27 35.90 21.70
N LYS A 142 -4.69 34.70 21.70
CA LYS A 142 -4.85 33.76 22.82
C LYS A 142 -3.81 34.04 23.89
N LYS A 143 -4.25 34.64 25.01
CA LYS A 143 -3.50 34.67 26.29
C LYS A 143 -2.94 33.28 26.58
N PRO A 144 -1.75 33.17 27.22
CA PRO A 144 -1.19 31.88 27.59
C PRO A 144 -2.26 31.04 28.28
N VAL A 145 -2.33 29.76 27.92
CA VAL A 145 -3.31 28.79 28.42
C VAL A 145 -3.16 28.73 29.95
N THR A 146 -3.93 29.57 30.65
CA THR A 146 -4.19 29.39 32.06
C THR A 146 -4.90 28.05 32.14
N GLN A 147 -4.26 27.07 32.77
CA GLN A 147 -4.89 25.76 33.03
C GLN A 147 -6.31 26.00 33.53
N ASN A 148 -7.29 25.38 32.88
CA ASN A 148 -8.70 25.55 33.23
C ASN A 148 -8.89 25.13 34.70
N LYS A 149 -9.06 26.11 35.57
CA LYS A 149 -9.36 25.90 36.99
C LYS A 149 -10.87 25.73 37.15
N CYS A 150 -11.27 24.89 38.10
CA CYS A 150 -12.67 24.79 38.48
C CYS A 150 -13.18 26.14 38.98
N GLY A 151 -14.30 26.64 38.45
CA GLY A 151 -14.89 27.91 38.87
C GLY A 151 -15.46 27.91 40.30
N LYS A 152 -15.66 26.73 40.92
CA LYS A 152 -16.15 26.59 42.29
C LYS A 152 -15.03 26.51 43.33
N CYS A 153 -14.02 25.67 43.10
CA CYS A 153 -12.95 25.41 44.07
C CYS A 153 -11.55 25.88 43.64
N GLY A 154 -11.39 26.39 42.41
CA GLY A 154 -10.11 26.90 41.90
C GLY A 154 -9.06 25.83 41.57
N VAL A 155 -9.35 24.55 41.78
CA VAL A 155 -8.42 23.44 41.53
C VAL A 155 -8.40 23.06 40.04
N VAL A 156 -7.23 22.72 39.53
CA VAL A 156 -7.02 22.20 38.17
C VAL A 156 -7.31 20.70 38.11
N GLY A 157 -7.90 20.24 37.00
CA GLY A 157 -8.18 18.82 36.75
C GLY A 157 -9.67 18.44 36.75
N HIS A 158 -10.57 19.38 37.03
CA HIS A 158 -12.01 19.21 36.85
C HIS A 158 -12.70 20.55 36.59
N TYR A 159 -13.94 20.52 36.10
CA TYR A 159 -14.74 21.72 35.82
C TYR A 159 -15.79 21.94 36.91
N ALA A 160 -16.35 23.16 36.99
CA ALA A 160 -17.38 23.51 37.98
C ALA A 160 -18.58 22.53 38.07
N PRO A 161 -19.06 21.92 36.98
CA PRO A 161 -20.15 20.93 37.05
C PRO A 161 -19.73 19.60 37.67
N THR A 162 -18.46 19.24 37.58
CA THR A 162 -17.90 17.97 38.09
C THR A 162 -17.15 18.15 39.40
N CYS A 163 -17.31 19.31 40.04
CA CYS A 163 -16.73 19.60 41.34
C CYS A 163 -17.47 18.79 42.43
N LYS A 164 -16.70 18.13 43.29
CA LYS A 164 -17.21 17.35 44.44
C LYS A 164 -17.33 18.18 45.72
N ASN A 165 -16.94 19.46 45.65
CA ASN A 165 -17.12 20.44 46.73
C ASN A 165 -18.37 21.29 46.49
#